data_AF-Q4CP46-F1
#
_entry.id   AF-Q4CP46-F1
#
_cell.length_a   1.000
_cell.length_b   1.000
_cell.length_c   1.000
_cell.angle_alpha   90.00
_cell.angle_beta   90.00
_cell.angle_gamma   90.00
#
_symmetry.space_group_name_H-M   'P 1'
#
loop_
_entity.id
_entity.type
_entity.pdbx_description
1 polymer ?
#
loop_
_entity_poly.entity_id
_entity_poly.type
_entity_poly.pdbx_seq_one_letter_code
_entity_poly.pdbx_strand_id
1 'polypeptide(L)'
;MRHTMLLLVPLLCCVSGSVAVAEHHCISDEIEKKVGPRTTAVVLELPTRGGGMIRALTASDPDWAPIRFQFFTEDLNDPSRYCTAEGQIRPDFTGGTVECKREDILKEEKKSIILKSLVPRALKMHTDRLLVRPLMGRVIVPEFLSGVCAQFTIPSSHQIEGVTGADMYLYVSAAPVKGSALAWATSCSALPDGRPVVGVVNYGPSSVTDSEYSVRVVVHEIGHALGFAVEIMEERNMLKEVKGVRGKAKVLQVSSPKTVEKTREHFNCVNATGMELEDEGGERTASSHWKRRNAKDELMAGNEGIGYYTALTMAAFEDTGFYRANWGKEEPMSWGNNSGCALLTEKCVINGVTKYPEMFCTAESRLFSCTSDRLGLGHCTIELYDAPLPPQYQYFSNPKLGGSPGFFMDFCPYIEAYFNTWCTDGEADVMRGSRVGPTSKCLKGDGLADFMGRIGDVCAEVSCDKGEVSVRYLGDDAWHKCPEGSSITPTGLFTGGRILCPKYDDVCIVFNTINGTGDVSSLLSAFPPIPLVMLVLIFISMC
;
A
#
# COMPACT_ATOMS: atom_id res chain seq x y z
N MET A 1 -52.83 34.60 15.58
CA MET A 1 -51.90 34.30 14.46
C MET A 1 -50.58 33.84 15.05
N ARG A 2 -50.39 32.53 15.23
CA ARG A 2 -49.12 31.96 15.72
C ARG A 2 -48.84 30.75 14.82
N HIS A 3 -48.11 31.00 13.75
CA HIS A 3 -47.64 29.95 12.84
C HIS A 3 -46.46 29.25 13.53
N THR A 4 -46.72 28.09 14.11
CA THR A 4 -45.71 27.13 14.56
C THR A 4 -45.05 26.55 13.32
N MET A 5 -43.87 27.06 12.97
CA MET A 5 -42.99 26.48 11.95
C MET A 5 -42.42 25.16 12.50
N LEU A 6 -42.97 24.02 12.05
CA LEU A 6 -42.33 22.72 12.22
C LEU A 6 -41.11 22.66 11.29
N LEU A 7 -39.91 22.75 11.87
CA LEU A 7 -38.67 22.37 11.22
C LEU A 7 -38.65 20.85 11.02
N LEU A 8 -38.98 20.39 9.82
CA LEU A 8 -38.64 19.07 9.34
C LEU A 8 -37.16 19.06 8.99
N VAL A 9 -36.32 18.54 9.89
CA VAL A 9 -34.92 18.18 9.60
C VAL A 9 -34.97 16.84 8.85
N PRO A 10 -34.64 16.80 7.55
CA PRO A 10 -34.53 15.53 6.85
C PRO A 10 -33.22 14.87 7.30
N LEU A 11 -33.31 13.84 8.13
CA LEU A 11 -32.21 12.90 8.34
C LEU A 11 -31.86 12.30 6.97
N LEU A 12 -30.81 12.82 6.34
CA LEU A 12 -30.09 12.08 5.31
C LEU A 12 -29.44 10.89 6.02
N CYS A 13 -30.14 9.76 6.05
CA CYS A 13 -29.51 8.47 6.28
C CYS A 13 -28.55 8.24 5.10
N CYS A 14 -27.28 8.58 5.31
CA CYS A 14 -26.18 8.09 4.49
C CYS A 14 -26.21 6.57 4.59
N VAL A 15 -26.83 5.91 3.62
CA VAL A 15 -26.64 4.48 3.40
C VAL A 15 -25.21 4.35 2.88
N SER A 16 -24.24 4.32 3.79
CA SER A 16 -22.91 3.81 3.51
C SER A 16 -23.10 2.32 3.23
N GLY A 17 -23.33 1.98 1.96
CA GLY A 17 -23.29 0.60 1.52
C GLY A 17 -21.90 0.07 1.87
N SER A 18 -21.85 -0.90 2.77
CA SER A 18 -20.64 -1.61 3.15
C SER A 18 -20.14 -2.36 1.92
N VAL A 19 -19.21 -1.76 1.18
CA VAL A 19 -18.47 -2.46 0.14
C VAL A 19 -17.43 -3.27 0.89
N ALA A 20 -17.71 -4.56 1.11
CA ALA A 20 -16.68 -5.49 1.58
C ALA A 20 -15.54 -5.42 0.56
N VAL A 21 -14.42 -4.80 0.96
CA VAL A 21 -13.24 -4.70 0.11
C VAL A 21 -12.63 -6.10 0.04
N ALA A 22 -12.68 -6.72 -1.14
CA ALA A 22 -11.99 -7.98 -1.36
C ALA A 22 -10.48 -7.77 -1.17
N GLU A 23 -9.79 -8.72 -0.53
CA GLU A 23 -8.34 -8.69 -0.41
C GLU A 23 -7.70 -8.67 -1.80
N HIS A 24 -6.81 -7.71 -2.04
CA HIS A 24 -6.11 -7.59 -3.29
C HIS A 24 -5.07 -8.71 -3.42
N HIS A 25 -5.23 -9.55 -4.44
CA HIS A 25 -4.15 -10.42 -4.88
C HIS A 25 -3.55 -9.80 -6.13
N CYS A 26 -2.29 -9.38 -6.05
CA CYS A 26 -1.62 -8.81 -7.19
C CYS A 26 -1.42 -9.86 -8.28
N ILE A 27 -1.69 -9.43 -9.51
CA ILE A 27 -1.57 -10.24 -10.73
C ILE A 27 -0.43 -9.76 -11.63
N SER A 28 0.48 -8.93 -11.12
CA SER A 28 1.58 -8.33 -11.87
C SER A 28 2.37 -9.37 -12.67
N ASP A 29 2.74 -10.52 -12.10
CA ASP A 29 3.47 -11.57 -12.82
C ASP A 29 2.65 -12.22 -13.96
N GLU A 30 1.31 -12.26 -13.85
CA GLU A 30 0.43 -12.66 -14.96
C GLU A 30 0.44 -11.60 -16.07
N ILE A 31 0.39 -10.32 -15.70
CA ILE A 31 0.39 -9.19 -16.63
C ILE A 31 1.73 -9.10 -17.37
N GLU A 32 2.85 -9.27 -16.67
CA GLU A 32 4.20 -9.23 -17.20
C GLU A 32 4.39 -10.16 -18.40
N LYS A 33 3.82 -11.37 -18.34
CA LYS A 33 3.84 -12.34 -19.46
C LYS A 33 3.06 -11.89 -20.70
N LYS A 34 2.12 -10.95 -20.53
CA LYS A 34 1.27 -10.40 -21.60
C LYS A 34 1.74 -9.04 -22.09
N VAL A 35 2.70 -8.39 -21.42
CA VAL A 35 3.24 -7.07 -21.84
C VAL A 35 3.80 -7.12 -23.25
N GLY A 36 4.44 -8.23 -23.63
CA GLY A 36 5.19 -8.35 -24.87
C GLY A 36 6.57 -7.69 -24.77
N PRO A 37 7.28 -7.51 -25.90
CA PRO A 37 8.60 -6.90 -25.89
C PRO A 37 8.54 -5.43 -25.46
N ARG A 38 9.28 -5.09 -24.39
CA ARG A 38 9.44 -3.70 -23.95
C ARG A 38 10.22 -2.91 -24.99
N THR A 39 9.82 -1.67 -25.18
CA THR A 39 10.42 -0.76 -26.16
C THR A 39 11.37 0.22 -25.49
N THR A 40 12.40 0.65 -26.22
CA THR A 40 13.28 1.72 -25.75
C THR A 40 12.66 3.08 -26.07
N ALA A 41 12.47 3.90 -25.04
CA ALA A 41 11.98 5.26 -25.16
C ALA A 41 13.03 6.15 -25.84
N VAL A 42 12.61 7.01 -26.77
CA VAL A 42 13.49 7.99 -27.40
C VAL A 42 13.38 9.30 -26.63
N VAL A 43 14.51 9.79 -26.11
CA VAL A 43 14.58 11.08 -25.42
C VAL A 43 15.21 12.12 -26.35
N LEU A 44 14.43 13.14 -26.71
CA LEU A 44 14.91 14.28 -27.50
C LEU A 44 15.29 15.44 -26.56
N GLU A 45 16.53 15.92 -26.64
CA GLU A 45 16.96 17.05 -25.81
C GLU A 45 16.17 18.33 -26.13
N LEU A 46 15.77 19.05 -25.08
CA LEU A 46 15.16 20.37 -25.23
C LEU A 46 16.24 21.43 -25.51
N PRO A 47 15.99 22.41 -26.40
CA PRO A 47 16.91 23.52 -26.60
C PRO A 47 17.17 24.24 -25.26
N THR A 48 18.42 24.25 -24.80
CA THR A 48 18.82 24.92 -23.56
C THR A 48 18.56 26.42 -23.67
N ARG A 49 17.53 26.92 -22.98
CA ARG A 49 17.34 28.36 -22.78
C ARG A 49 18.24 28.79 -21.62
N GLY A 50 19.11 29.77 -21.87
CA GLY A 50 20.15 30.25 -20.94
C GLY A 50 19.65 30.44 -19.50
N GLY A 51 20.48 29.98 -18.57
CA GLY A 51 20.13 29.72 -17.18
C GLY A 51 19.62 30.91 -16.36
N GLY A 52 18.64 30.64 -15.52
CA GLY A 52 18.17 31.49 -14.44
C GLY A 52 17.96 30.64 -13.19
N MET A 53 18.73 30.94 -12.15
CA MET A 53 18.78 30.26 -10.85
C MET A 53 17.41 30.12 -10.18
N ILE A 54 17.03 28.88 -9.84
CA ILE A 54 16.29 28.56 -8.61
C ILE A 54 17.00 27.34 -8.00
N ARG A 55 17.99 27.59 -7.14
CA ARG A 55 18.64 26.58 -6.30
C ARG A 55 18.32 26.91 -4.85
N ALA A 56 17.23 26.34 -4.34
CA ALA A 56 16.98 26.30 -2.91
C ALA A 56 16.30 24.97 -2.57
N LEU A 57 16.86 24.29 -1.56
CA LEU A 57 16.44 23.05 -0.90
C LEU A 57 16.67 21.73 -1.66
N THR A 58 17.88 21.17 -1.56
CA THR A 58 18.23 20.00 -0.71
C THR A 58 19.76 19.86 -0.73
N ALA A 59 20.37 19.46 0.39
CA ALA A 59 21.83 19.38 0.56
C ALA A 59 22.46 18.11 -0.06
N SER A 60 21.89 17.59 -1.15
CA SER A 60 22.31 16.36 -1.81
C SER A 60 22.61 16.62 -3.28
N ASP A 61 23.55 15.83 -3.83
CA ASP A 61 23.97 15.76 -5.23
C ASP A 61 22.99 16.45 -6.22
N PRO A 62 23.37 17.57 -6.87
CA PRO A 62 22.47 18.40 -7.67
C PRO A 62 21.85 17.65 -8.86
N ASP A 63 22.34 16.45 -9.17
CA ASP A 63 21.83 15.60 -10.24
C ASP A 63 20.59 14.78 -9.86
N TRP A 64 20.23 14.69 -8.57
CA TRP A 64 19.08 13.92 -8.08
C TRP A 64 17.98 14.80 -7.51
N ALA A 65 16.73 14.54 -7.91
CA ALA A 65 15.56 15.24 -7.41
C ALA A 65 14.41 14.26 -7.13
N PRO A 66 13.41 14.63 -6.32
CA PRO A 66 12.19 13.84 -6.14
C PRO A 66 11.57 13.46 -7.49
N ILE A 67 11.22 12.18 -7.67
CA ILE A 67 10.64 11.69 -8.92
C ILE A 67 9.33 12.41 -9.22
N ARG A 68 9.18 12.87 -10.47
CA ARG A 68 7.98 13.54 -10.96
C ARG A 68 7.18 12.60 -11.84
N PHE A 69 5.87 12.67 -11.70
CA PHE A 69 4.93 11.87 -12.46
C PHE A 69 4.01 12.76 -13.30
N GLN A 70 3.64 12.27 -14.47
CA GLN A 70 2.45 12.70 -15.18
C GLN A 70 1.59 11.49 -15.45
N PHE A 71 0.28 11.66 -15.34
CA PHE A 71 -0.64 10.61 -15.70
C PHE A 71 -1.69 11.12 -16.69
N PHE A 72 -2.07 10.26 -17.62
CA PHE A 72 -3.01 10.53 -18.70
C PHE A 72 -4.23 9.61 -18.55
N THR A 73 -5.38 10.08 -19.01
CA THR A 73 -6.70 9.55 -18.59
C THR A 73 -7.69 9.45 -19.74
N GLU A 74 -7.18 9.36 -20.97
CA GLU A 74 -7.97 9.25 -22.20
C GLU A 74 -9.00 8.13 -22.07
N ASP A 75 -8.58 6.97 -21.56
CA ASP A 75 -9.44 5.81 -21.37
C ASP A 75 -10.52 6.01 -20.28
N LEU A 76 -10.34 6.90 -19.30
CA LEU A 76 -11.40 7.26 -18.34
C LEU A 76 -12.44 8.22 -18.94
N ASN A 77 -12.18 8.77 -20.12
CA ASN A 77 -13.04 9.73 -20.81
C ASN A 77 -13.70 9.16 -22.07
N ASP A 78 -13.41 7.91 -22.43
CA ASP A 78 -14.01 7.21 -23.56
C ASP A 78 -15.00 6.11 -23.09
N PRO A 79 -16.33 6.31 -23.26
CA PRO A 79 -17.36 5.35 -22.86
C PRO A 79 -17.26 3.95 -23.49
N SER A 80 -16.46 3.79 -24.55
CA SER A 80 -16.17 2.47 -25.15
C SER A 80 -15.12 1.68 -24.38
N ARG A 81 -14.38 2.34 -23.46
CA ARG A 81 -13.23 1.79 -22.74
C ARG A 81 -13.55 1.41 -21.30
N TYR A 82 -14.66 1.88 -20.74
CA TYR A 82 -15.12 1.53 -19.39
C TYR A 82 -16.63 1.22 -19.37
N CYS A 83 -17.09 0.57 -18.30
CA CYS A 83 -18.49 0.19 -18.14
C CYS A 83 -19.38 1.39 -17.80
N THR A 84 -20.38 1.68 -18.64
CA THR A 84 -21.40 2.71 -18.38
C THR A 84 -22.75 2.12 -17.97
N ALA A 85 -22.99 0.84 -18.27
CA ALA A 85 -24.20 0.11 -17.92
C ALA A 85 -23.91 -1.39 -17.73
N GLU A 86 -24.72 -2.05 -16.91
CA GLU A 86 -24.69 -3.50 -16.70
C GLU A 86 -25.00 -4.26 -18.00
N GLY A 87 -24.33 -5.39 -18.24
CA GLY A 87 -24.45 -6.22 -19.44
C GLY A 87 -23.68 -5.72 -20.66
N GLN A 88 -23.01 -4.56 -20.58
CA GLN A 88 -22.09 -4.12 -21.65
C GLN A 88 -20.83 -4.99 -21.69
N ILE A 89 -20.26 -5.17 -22.89
CA ILE A 89 -18.93 -5.77 -23.04
C ILE A 89 -17.88 -4.66 -23.15
N ARG A 90 -16.84 -4.73 -22.32
CA ARG A 90 -15.75 -3.74 -22.26
C ARG A 90 -14.38 -4.40 -22.19
N PRO A 91 -13.31 -3.73 -22.64
CA PRO A 91 -11.96 -4.28 -22.54
C PRO A 91 -11.57 -4.50 -21.07
N ASP A 92 -10.82 -5.56 -20.80
CA ASP A 92 -10.17 -5.79 -19.50
C ASP A 92 -8.73 -5.24 -19.46
N PHE A 93 -8.31 -4.58 -20.55
CA PHE A 93 -6.96 -4.04 -20.78
C PHE A 93 -5.82 -5.07 -20.76
N THR A 94 -6.14 -6.37 -20.76
CA THR A 94 -5.17 -7.48 -20.87
C THR A 94 -5.22 -8.20 -22.21
N GLY A 95 -5.92 -7.61 -23.20
CA GLY A 95 -6.19 -8.18 -24.52
C GLY A 95 -7.52 -8.94 -24.62
N GLY A 96 -8.30 -9.00 -23.53
CA GLY A 96 -9.62 -9.61 -23.49
C GLY A 96 -10.74 -8.60 -23.24
N THR A 97 -11.95 -9.12 -23.09
CA THR A 97 -13.14 -8.35 -22.69
C THR A 97 -13.82 -9.00 -21.50
N VAL A 98 -14.64 -8.20 -20.80
CA VAL A 98 -15.52 -8.67 -19.74
C VAL A 98 -16.93 -8.11 -19.92
N GLU A 99 -17.91 -8.83 -19.40
CA GLU A 99 -19.27 -8.33 -19.22
C GLU A 99 -19.36 -7.52 -17.92
N CYS A 100 -19.80 -6.28 -18.04
CA CYS A 100 -19.93 -5.33 -16.96
C CYS A 100 -21.03 -5.72 -15.98
N LYS A 101 -20.70 -5.85 -14.70
CA LYS A 101 -21.67 -5.95 -13.62
C LYS A 101 -22.07 -4.57 -13.09
N ARG A 102 -23.03 -4.54 -12.18
CA ARG A 102 -23.49 -3.29 -11.54
C ARG A 102 -22.36 -2.56 -10.80
N GLU A 103 -21.52 -3.30 -10.09
CA GLU A 103 -20.36 -2.80 -9.36
C GLU A 103 -19.26 -2.25 -10.26
N ASP A 104 -19.16 -2.74 -11.50
CA ASP A 104 -18.15 -2.36 -12.49
C ASP A 104 -18.43 -1.00 -13.16
N ILE A 105 -19.62 -0.44 -12.98
CA ILE A 105 -20.00 0.82 -13.60
C ILE A 105 -19.15 1.97 -13.03
N LEU A 106 -18.40 2.65 -13.90
CA LEU A 106 -17.59 3.82 -13.56
C LEU A 106 -18.49 5.07 -13.50
N LYS A 107 -18.99 5.36 -12.31
CA LYS A 107 -19.72 6.61 -12.02
C LYS A 107 -18.77 7.79 -11.83
N GLU A 108 -19.28 9.02 -11.98
CA GLU A 108 -18.51 10.25 -11.78
C GLU A 108 -17.87 10.35 -10.39
N GLU A 109 -18.53 9.82 -9.35
CA GLU A 109 -17.96 9.74 -8.00
C GLU A 109 -16.69 8.87 -7.97
N LYS A 110 -16.75 7.65 -8.50
CA LYS A 110 -15.60 6.73 -8.58
C LYS A 110 -14.47 7.32 -9.42
N LYS A 111 -14.82 7.93 -10.56
CA LYS A 111 -13.87 8.65 -11.41
C LYS A 111 -13.19 9.80 -10.66
N SER A 112 -13.95 10.58 -9.89
CA SER A 112 -13.40 11.67 -9.06
C SER A 112 -12.47 11.13 -7.96
N ILE A 113 -12.80 10.00 -7.33
CA ILE A 113 -11.94 9.36 -6.32
C ILE A 113 -10.60 8.93 -6.94
N ILE A 114 -10.61 8.25 -8.09
CA ILE A 114 -9.39 7.84 -8.80
C ILE A 114 -8.52 9.06 -9.12
N LEU A 115 -9.12 10.08 -9.73
CA LEU A 115 -8.38 11.23 -10.29
C LEU A 115 -7.90 12.23 -9.24
N LYS A 116 -8.66 12.43 -8.15
CA LYS A 116 -8.39 13.49 -7.17
C LYS A 116 -7.85 12.96 -5.85
N SER A 117 -8.02 11.67 -5.55
CA SER A 117 -7.52 11.04 -4.32
C SER A 117 -6.49 9.96 -4.62
N LEU A 118 -6.90 8.81 -5.19
CA LEU A 118 -6.08 7.60 -5.22
C LEU A 118 -4.76 7.80 -5.96
N VAL A 119 -4.83 8.18 -7.25
CA VAL A 119 -3.63 8.35 -8.08
C VAL A 119 -2.73 9.46 -7.53
N PRO A 120 -3.20 10.70 -7.27
CA PRO A 120 -2.33 11.76 -6.74
C PRO A 120 -1.63 11.39 -5.43
N ARG A 121 -2.32 10.72 -4.50
CA ARG A 121 -1.75 10.32 -3.22
C ARG A 121 -0.72 9.20 -3.38
N ALA A 122 -0.98 8.23 -4.26
CA ALA A 122 -0.03 7.17 -4.55
C ALA A 122 1.25 7.72 -5.19
N LEU A 123 1.12 8.61 -6.18
CA LEU A 123 2.26 9.29 -6.80
C LEU A 123 3.07 10.07 -5.76
N LYS A 124 2.39 10.81 -4.87
CA LYS A 124 3.05 11.53 -3.77
C LYS A 124 3.86 10.59 -2.87
N MET A 125 3.36 9.40 -2.55
CA MET A 125 4.09 8.44 -1.70
C MET A 125 5.41 7.98 -2.35
N HIS A 126 5.44 7.77 -3.66
CA HIS A 126 6.69 7.51 -4.39
C HIS A 126 7.57 8.75 -4.48
N THR A 127 7.02 9.92 -4.83
CA THR A 127 7.79 11.19 -4.90
C THR A 127 8.49 11.50 -3.58
N ASP A 128 7.84 11.25 -2.44
CA ASP A 128 8.41 11.51 -1.12
C ASP A 128 9.61 10.59 -0.80
N ARG A 129 9.67 9.39 -1.40
CA ARG A 129 10.60 8.30 -1.03
C ARG A 129 11.66 7.98 -2.08
N LEU A 130 11.44 8.36 -3.35
CA LEU A 130 12.35 8.06 -4.45
C LEU A 130 12.86 9.35 -5.09
N LEU A 131 14.18 9.44 -5.21
CA LEU A 131 14.87 10.44 -6.00
C LEU A 131 15.31 9.80 -7.32
N VAL A 132 15.35 10.60 -8.37
CA VAL A 132 15.75 10.19 -9.72
C VAL A 132 16.63 11.26 -10.36
N ARG A 133 17.41 10.88 -11.37
CA ARG A 133 18.03 11.84 -12.30
C ARG A 133 16.96 12.38 -13.24
N PRO A 134 16.62 13.68 -13.17
CA PRO A 134 15.48 14.20 -13.91
C PRO A 134 15.63 14.05 -15.42
N LEU A 135 14.53 13.70 -16.09
CA LEU A 135 14.45 13.81 -17.54
C LEU A 135 14.33 15.28 -17.93
N MET A 136 15.31 15.75 -18.70
CA MET A 136 15.38 17.11 -19.25
C MET A 136 14.85 17.22 -20.69
N GLY A 137 14.68 16.07 -21.36
CA GLY A 137 14.20 16.00 -22.74
C GLY A 137 12.70 15.75 -22.86
N ARG A 138 12.25 15.60 -24.11
CA ARG A 138 10.94 15.03 -24.43
C ARG A 138 11.08 13.53 -24.60
N VAL A 139 10.18 12.77 -23.99
CA VAL A 139 10.05 11.33 -24.21
C VAL A 139 9.07 11.11 -25.35
N ILE A 140 9.53 10.54 -26.45
CA ILE A 140 8.67 10.07 -27.53
C ILE A 140 8.15 8.70 -27.13
N VAL A 141 6.84 8.64 -26.88
CA VAL A 141 6.19 7.39 -26.49
C VAL A 141 6.02 6.54 -27.74
N PRO A 142 6.51 5.29 -27.75
CA PRO A 142 6.42 4.46 -28.93
C PRO A 142 4.97 4.04 -29.22
N GLU A 143 4.69 3.70 -30.46
CA GLU A 143 3.46 3.03 -30.85
C GLU A 143 3.55 1.55 -30.45
N PHE A 144 2.68 1.12 -29.52
CA PHE A 144 2.58 -0.28 -29.12
C PHE A 144 1.61 -1.00 -30.03
N LEU A 145 2.12 -1.92 -30.86
CA LEU A 145 1.31 -2.66 -31.85
C LEU A 145 0.65 -3.93 -31.29
N SER A 146 1.12 -4.42 -30.15
CA SER A 146 0.61 -5.62 -29.49
C SER A 146 0.90 -5.61 -27.99
N GLY A 147 0.37 -6.60 -27.27
CA GLY A 147 0.54 -6.74 -25.82
C GLY A 147 -0.37 -5.84 -25.00
N VAL A 148 -0.14 -5.84 -23.69
CA VAL A 148 -0.92 -5.06 -22.70
C VAL A 148 -0.84 -3.56 -22.96
N CYS A 149 0.35 -3.05 -23.26
CA CYS A 149 0.57 -1.62 -23.48
C CYS A 149 -0.18 -1.07 -24.70
N ALA A 150 -0.41 -1.91 -25.72
CA ALA A 150 -1.22 -1.55 -26.90
C ALA A 150 -2.71 -1.41 -26.60
N GLN A 151 -3.18 -1.85 -25.43
CA GLN A 151 -4.59 -1.71 -25.05
C GLN A 151 -4.93 -0.30 -24.58
N PHE A 152 -3.94 0.52 -24.20
CA PHE A 152 -4.14 1.86 -23.68
C PHE A 152 -4.18 2.91 -24.79
N THR A 153 -5.02 3.92 -24.61
CA THR A 153 -5.11 5.05 -25.55
C THR A 153 -3.97 6.01 -25.31
N ILE A 154 -3.01 6.02 -26.26
CA ILE A 154 -1.89 6.96 -26.25
C ILE A 154 -2.17 8.04 -27.29
N PRO A 155 -2.26 9.32 -26.91
CA PRO A 155 -2.43 10.41 -27.87
C PRO A 155 -1.32 10.40 -28.92
N SER A 156 -1.68 10.62 -30.19
CA SER A 156 -0.70 10.70 -31.29
C SER A 156 0.32 11.83 -31.08
N SER A 157 -0.05 12.90 -30.38
CA SER A 157 0.90 13.95 -29.98
C SER A 157 2.03 13.42 -29.09
N HIS A 158 1.78 12.41 -28.25
CA HIS A 158 2.83 11.82 -27.39
C HIS A 158 3.79 10.94 -28.20
N GLN A 159 3.34 10.44 -29.36
CA GLN A 159 4.15 9.65 -30.30
C GLN A 159 4.91 10.53 -31.30
N ILE A 160 4.43 11.75 -31.58
CA ILE A 160 5.03 12.66 -32.56
C ILE A 160 5.84 13.76 -31.88
N GLU A 161 5.23 14.49 -30.95
CA GLU A 161 5.83 15.62 -30.25
C GLU A 161 6.53 15.21 -28.94
N GLY A 162 6.05 14.12 -28.33
CA GLY A 162 6.54 13.61 -27.06
C GLY A 162 5.96 14.32 -25.85
N VAL A 163 6.22 13.72 -24.68
CA VAL A 163 5.82 14.24 -23.37
C VAL A 163 7.04 14.78 -22.63
N THR A 164 6.84 15.77 -21.76
CA THR A 164 7.93 16.40 -20.99
C THR A 164 7.45 16.84 -19.62
N GLY A 165 8.37 17.14 -18.70
CA GLY A 165 8.07 17.67 -17.38
C GLY A 165 7.84 16.61 -16.29
N ALA A 166 8.00 15.33 -16.62
CA ALA A 166 8.01 14.24 -15.66
C ALA A 166 9.14 13.23 -15.94
N ASP A 167 9.35 12.34 -14.98
CA ASP A 167 10.38 11.30 -15.01
C ASP A 167 9.77 9.90 -15.20
N MET A 168 8.46 9.78 -14.98
CA MET A 168 7.61 8.62 -15.26
C MET A 168 6.24 9.09 -15.77
N TYR A 169 5.77 8.49 -16.86
CA TYR A 169 4.50 8.80 -17.54
C TYR A 169 3.57 7.59 -17.45
N LEU A 170 2.40 7.77 -16.83
CA LEU A 170 1.45 6.69 -16.58
C LEU A 170 0.17 6.88 -17.39
N TYR A 171 -0.27 5.87 -18.11
CA TYR A 171 -1.58 5.87 -18.78
C TYR A 171 -2.55 5.08 -17.92
N VAL A 172 -3.58 5.76 -17.43
CA VAL A 172 -4.51 5.22 -16.43
C VAL A 172 -5.82 4.86 -17.10
N SER A 173 -6.32 3.66 -16.82
CA SER A 173 -7.65 3.17 -17.18
C SER A 173 -8.43 2.76 -15.93
N ALA A 174 -9.75 2.67 -16.06
CA ALA A 174 -10.64 2.22 -14.99
C ALA A 174 -11.67 1.23 -15.52
N ALA A 175 -11.18 0.06 -15.92
CA ALA A 175 -11.99 -1.01 -16.46
C ALA A 175 -11.99 -2.22 -15.53
N PRO A 176 -13.00 -3.11 -15.65
CA PRO A 176 -13.16 -4.20 -14.71
C PRO A 176 -11.98 -5.16 -14.77
N VAL A 177 -11.61 -5.69 -13.61
CA VAL A 177 -10.53 -6.66 -13.48
C VAL A 177 -11.14 -8.04 -13.23
N LYS A 178 -10.60 -9.07 -13.90
CA LYS A 178 -11.04 -10.46 -13.70
C LYS A 178 -10.34 -11.04 -12.47
N GLY A 179 -11.10 -11.67 -11.58
CA GLY A 179 -10.57 -12.35 -10.39
C GLY A 179 -10.55 -11.45 -9.16
N SER A 180 -9.55 -11.62 -8.30
CA SER A 180 -9.41 -10.91 -7.01
C SER A 180 -8.50 -9.68 -7.06
N ALA A 181 -7.91 -9.37 -8.21
CA ALA A 181 -7.17 -8.12 -8.36
C ALA A 181 -8.12 -6.92 -8.37
N LEU A 182 -7.74 -5.86 -7.66
CA LEU A 182 -8.47 -4.60 -7.57
C LEU A 182 -7.89 -3.61 -8.59
N ALA A 183 -6.57 -3.68 -8.79
CA ALA A 183 -5.82 -2.95 -9.79
C ALA A 183 -4.70 -3.82 -10.35
N TRP A 184 -4.03 -3.34 -11.38
CA TRP A 184 -2.74 -3.85 -11.84
C TRP A 184 -1.98 -2.76 -12.59
N ALA A 185 -0.66 -2.83 -12.61
CA ALA A 185 0.18 -1.95 -13.43
C ALA A 185 1.46 -2.64 -13.93
N THR A 186 2.06 -2.05 -14.94
CA THR A 186 3.31 -2.56 -15.53
C THR A 186 4.07 -1.45 -16.28
N SER A 187 5.34 -1.69 -16.55
CA SER A 187 6.19 -0.84 -17.38
C SER A 187 6.08 -1.20 -18.85
N CYS A 188 5.95 -0.18 -19.70
CA CYS A 188 5.79 -0.32 -21.15
C CYS A 188 7.03 0.09 -21.95
N SER A 189 7.72 1.14 -21.50
CA SER A 189 8.92 1.63 -22.17
C SER A 189 9.96 2.13 -21.17
N ALA A 190 11.21 1.87 -21.49
CA ALA A 190 12.36 2.18 -20.65
C ALA A 190 13.42 2.98 -21.43
N LEU A 191 14.26 3.71 -20.70
CA LEU A 191 15.45 4.35 -21.26
C LEU A 191 16.51 3.32 -21.68
N PRO A 192 17.55 3.73 -22.43
CA PRO A 192 18.65 2.84 -22.79
C PRO A 192 19.39 2.19 -21.62
N ASP A 193 19.33 2.79 -20.41
CA ASP A 193 19.91 2.21 -19.20
C ASP A 193 18.99 1.18 -18.50
N GLY A 194 17.79 0.95 -19.04
CA GLY A 194 16.78 0.03 -18.51
C GLY A 194 15.75 0.71 -17.61
N ARG A 195 15.88 2.00 -17.26
CA ARG A 195 14.95 2.67 -16.35
C ARG A 195 13.55 2.81 -16.97
N PRO A 196 12.49 2.27 -16.35
CA PRO A 196 11.12 2.51 -16.80
C PRO A 196 10.77 4.00 -16.79
N VAL A 197 10.14 4.47 -17.86
CA VAL A 197 9.70 5.87 -18.00
C VAL A 197 8.27 6.00 -18.54
N VAL A 198 7.72 4.94 -19.14
CA VAL A 198 6.32 4.86 -19.51
C VAL A 198 5.74 3.59 -18.92
N GLY A 199 4.59 3.70 -18.25
CA GLY A 199 3.86 2.57 -17.71
C GLY A 199 2.36 2.77 -17.85
N VAL A 200 1.62 1.74 -17.48
CA VAL A 200 0.15 1.71 -17.54
C VAL A 200 -0.41 1.23 -16.21
N VAL A 201 -1.60 1.72 -15.85
CA VAL A 201 -2.29 1.34 -14.61
C VAL A 201 -3.77 1.14 -14.93
N ASN A 202 -4.35 0.00 -14.57
CA ASN A 202 -5.79 -0.21 -14.62
C ASN A 202 -6.34 -0.40 -13.20
N TYR A 203 -7.36 0.38 -12.82
CA TYR A 203 -8.03 0.25 -11.53
C TYR A 203 -9.49 -0.18 -11.69
N GLY A 204 -9.84 -1.35 -11.17
CA GLY A 204 -11.18 -1.93 -11.25
C GLY A 204 -12.24 -1.07 -10.56
N PRO A 205 -13.27 -0.56 -11.28
CA PRO A 205 -14.29 0.30 -10.68
C PRO A 205 -15.04 -0.33 -9.52
N SER A 206 -15.21 -1.66 -9.50
CA SER A 206 -15.86 -2.41 -8.41
C SER A 206 -15.20 -2.18 -7.04
N SER A 207 -13.92 -1.81 -7.02
CA SER A 207 -13.08 -1.74 -5.84
C SER A 207 -12.68 -0.31 -5.44
N VAL A 208 -13.22 0.71 -6.13
CA VAL A 208 -12.89 2.11 -5.86
C VAL A 208 -13.52 2.56 -4.56
N THR A 209 -12.69 2.79 -3.55
CA THR A 209 -13.06 3.45 -2.29
C THR A 209 -12.02 4.51 -1.95
N ASP A 210 -12.44 5.64 -1.38
CA ASP A 210 -11.50 6.68 -0.93
C ASP A 210 -10.93 6.31 0.45
N SER A 211 -10.04 5.32 0.45
CA SER A 211 -9.44 4.74 1.65
C SER A 211 -7.93 4.65 1.54
N GLU A 212 -7.23 4.61 2.67
CA GLU A 212 -5.77 4.40 2.68
C GLU A 212 -5.38 3.06 2.05
N TYR A 213 -6.20 2.04 2.27
CA TYR A 213 -6.01 0.73 1.64
C TYR A 213 -5.99 0.87 0.11
N SER A 214 -7.01 1.50 -0.49
CA SER A 214 -7.04 1.72 -1.95
C SER A 214 -5.88 2.57 -2.47
N VAL A 215 -5.40 3.55 -1.69
CA VAL A 215 -4.21 4.32 -2.06
C VAL A 215 -2.99 3.41 -2.12
N ARG A 216 -2.80 2.54 -1.14
CA ARG A 216 -1.65 1.64 -1.07
C ARG A 216 -1.68 0.57 -2.14
N VAL A 217 -2.86 0.09 -2.54
CA VAL A 217 -3.01 -0.73 -3.74
C VAL A 217 -2.43 0.00 -4.95
N VAL A 218 -2.78 1.26 -5.16
CA VAL A 218 -2.23 2.04 -6.29
C VAL A 218 -0.72 2.27 -6.17
N VAL A 219 -0.19 2.46 -4.95
CA VAL A 219 1.27 2.56 -4.70
C VAL A 219 1.97 1.25 -5.04
N HIS A 220 1.41 0.12 -4.63
CA HIS A 220 1.93 -1.21 -4.93
C HIS A 220 2.06 -1.40 -6.44
N GLU A 221 0.97 -1.12 -7.16
CA GLU A 221 0.93 -1.28 -8.60
C GLU A 221 1.89 -0.33 -9.31
N ILE A 222 1.93 0.95 -8.94
CA ILE A 222 2.91 1.88 -9.50
C ILE A 222 4.33 1.43 -9.16
N GLY A 223 4.55 0.73 -8.04
CA GLY A 223 5.81 0.07 -7.73
C GLY A 223 6.28 -0.91 -8.81
N HIS A 224 5.38 -1.73 -9.35
CA HIS A 224 5.69 -2.58 -10.51
C HIS A 224 6.02 -1.76 -11.76
N ALA A 225 5.22 -0.73 -12.06
CA ALA A 225 5.48 0.15 -13.20
C ALA A 225 6.83 0.90 -13.10
N LEU A 226 7.30 1.17 -11.88
CA LEU A 226 8.61 1.79 -11.61
C LEU A 226 9.79 0.82 -11.72
N GLY A 227 9.53 -0.49 -11.73
CA GLY A 227 10.52 -1.52 -11.98
C GLY A 227 10.73 -2.53 -10.86
N PHE A 228 9.80 -2.63 -9.90
CA PHE A 228 9.77 -3.77 -9.00
C PHE A 228 9.23 -5.00 -9.74
N ALA A 229 10.07 -5.61 -10.57
CA ALA A 229 9.75 -6.77 -11.40
C ALA A 229 10.94 -7.72 -11.44
N VAL A 230 10.69 -9.03 -11.39
CA VAL A 230 11.75 -10.04 -11.34
C VAL A 230 12.68 -9.96 -12.55
N GLU A 231 12.16 -9.65 -13.74
CA GLU A 231 12.94 -9.53 -14.98
C GLU A 231 13.97 -8.40 -14.86
N ILE A 232 13.54 -7.25 -14.33
CA ILE A 232 14.43 -6.11 -14.08
C ILE A 232 15.47 -6.49 -13.02
N MET A 233 15.06 -7.14 -11.93
CA MET A 233 16.01 -7.58 -10.90
C MET A 233 17.04 -8.58 -11.45
N GLU A 234 16.65 -9.46 -12.37
CA GLU A 234 17.55 -10.40 -13.06
C GLU A 234 18.53 -9.66 -13.97
N GLU A 235 18.04 -8.78 -14.85
CA GLU A 235 18.86 -7.95 -15.76
C GLU A 235 19.89 -7.10 -14.98
N ARG A 236 19.51 -6.66 -13.78
CA ARG A 236 20.35 -5.87 -12.89
C ARG A 236 21.23 -6.71 -11.96
N ASN A 237 21.27 -8.04 -12.15
CA ASN A 237 22.08 -8.99 -11.37
C ASN A 237 21.82 -8.89 -9.85
N MET A 238 20.57 -8.61 -9.46
CA MET A 238 20.17 -8.46 -8.07
C MET A 238 19.78 -9.79 -7.42
N LEU A 239 19.52 -10.82 -8.22
CA LEU A 239 18.91 -12.07 -7.77
C LEU A 239 19.94 -13.16 -7.48
N LYS A 240 19.64 -14.00 -6.48
CA LYS A 240 20.41 -15.19 -6.15
C LYS A 240 19.51 -16.32 -5.68
N GLU A 241 19.75 -17.53 -6.17
CA GLU A 241 19.14 -18.74 -5.62
C GLU A 241 19.89 -19.21 -4.37
N VAL A 242 19.14 -19.50 -3.30
CA VAL A 242 19.65 -20.06 -2.06
C VAL A 242 18.99 -21.40 -1.79
N LYS A 243 19.79 -22.44 -1.58
CA LYS A 243 19.32 -23.82 -1.42
C LYS A 243 19.05 -24.17 0.04
N GLY A 244 18.09 -25.08 0.27
CA GLY A 244 17.87 -25.70 1.58
C GLY A 244 17.26 -24.78 2.66
N VAL A 245 16.70 -23.63 2.27
CA VAL A 245 16.08 -22.69 3.22
C VAL A 245 14.77 -23.28 3.74
N ARG A 246 14.67 -23.47 5.06
CA ARG A 246 13.47 -24.02 5.74
C ARG A 246 13.00 -25.39 5.18
N GLY A 247 13.91 -26.17 4.60
CA GLY A 247 13.60 -27.46 3.97
C GLY A 247 13.09 -27.36 2.53
N LYS A 248 12.92 -26.15 1.98
CA LYS A 248 12.64 -25.93 0.55
C LYS A 248 13.91 -26.22 -0.25
N ALA A 249 13.73 -26.78 -1.46
CA ALA A 249 14.87 -27.13 -2.32
C ALA A 249 15.70 -25.89 -2.68
N LYS A 250 15.03 -24.80 -3.03
CA LYS A 250 15.60 -23.48 -3.29
C LYS A 250 14.58 -22.38 -2.99
N VAL A 251 15.09 -21.19 -2.72
CA VAL A 251 14.33 -19.93 -2.66
C VAL A 251 15.10 -18.88 -3.48
N LEU A 252 14.39 -17.91 -4.03
CA LEU A 252 14.99 -16.79 -4.75
C LEU A 252 15.09 -15.58 -3.80
N GLN A 253 16.22 -14.89 -3.82
CA GLN A 253 16.44 -13.71 -2.98
C GLN A 253 16.97 -12.54 -3.80
N VAL A 254 16.51 -11.34 -3.48
CA VAL A 254 17.17 -10.10 -3.84
C VAL A 254 18.38 -9.93 -2.92
N SER A 255 19.56 -10.21 -3.48
CA SER A 255 20.86 -10.26 -2.80
C SER A 255 21.77 -9.08 -3.17
N SER A 256 21.17 -8.00 -3.71
CA SER A 256 21.86 -6.76 -4.03
C SER A 256 22.26 -5.98 -2.76
N PRO A 257 23.29 -5.13 -2.81
CA PRO A 257 23.96 -4.63 -1.61
C PRO A 257 23.04 -3.87 -0.64
N LYS A 258 22.21 -2.94 -1.13
CA LYS A 258 21.34 -2.13 -0.26
C LYS A 258 20.18 -2.96 0.28
N THR A 259 19.60 -3.86 -0.51
CA THR A 259 18.55 -4.77 -0.05
C THR A 259 19.06 -5.70 1.05
N VAL A 260 20.29 -6.23 0.90
CA VAL A 260 20.94 -7.03 1.94
C VAL A 260 21.15 -6.22 3.21
N GLU A 261 21.66 -4.98 3.10
CA GLU A 261 21.82 -4.07 4.24
C GLU A 261 20.48 -3.89 4.98
N LYS A 262 19.40 -3.51 4.28
CA LYS A 262 18.10 -3.25 4.91
C LYS A 262 17.39 -4.51 5.41
N THR A 263 17.65 -5.66 4.81
CA THR A 263 17.20 -6.95 5.35
C THR A 263 17.89 -7.25 6.68
N ARG A 264 19.21 -7.06 6.76
CA ARG A 264 19.97 -7.31 8.00
C ARG A 264 19.50 -6.40 9.13
N GLU A 265 19.24 -5.14 8.82
CA GLU A 265 18.70 -4.15 9.76
C GLU A 265 17.29 -4.54 10.22
N HIS A 266 16.35 -4.76 9.29
CA HIS A 266 14.95 -5.06 9.62
C HIS A 266 14.82 -6.30 10.50
N PHE A 267 15.42 -7.41 10.08
CA PHE A 267 15.30 -8.69 10.81
C PHE A 267 16.29 -8.81 11.97
N ASN A 268 17.20 -7.83 12.17
CA ASN A 268 18.36 -7.96 13.07
C ASN A 268 19.12 -9.29 12.85
N CYS A 269 19.42 -9.58 11.59
CA CYS A 269 20.10 -10.79 11.17
C CYS A 269 21.34 -10.45 10.33
N VAL A 270 22.49 -10.26 10.97
CA VAL A 270 23.75 -9.89 10.26
C VAL A 270 24.17 -10.89 9.17
N ASN A 271 23.77 -12.15 9.31
CA ASN A 271 24.07 -13.22 8.35
C ASN A 271 23.05 -13.35 7.22
N ALA A 272 22.02 -12.49 7.16
CA ALA A 272 21.08 -12.48 6.04
C ALA A 272 21.86 -12.22 4.74
N THR A 273 21.49 -12.98 3.69
CA THR A 273 22.16 -12.94 2.38
C THR A 273 21.34 -12.24 1.31
N GLY A 274 20.08 -11.91 1.60
CA GLY A 274 19.16 -11.20 0.73
C GLY A 274 17.75 -11.22 1.31
N MET A 275 16.83 -10.48 0.68
CA MET A 275 15.40 -10.54 0.97
C MET A 275 14.75 -11.58 0.07
N GLU A 276 13.98 -12.50 0.65
CA GLU A 276 13.31 -13.57 -0.10
C GLU A 276 12.13 -13.04 -0.91
N LEU A 277 12.02 -13.50 -2.16
CA LEU A 277 10.89 -13.24 -3.04
C LEU A 277 9.82 -14.32 -2.89
N GLU A 278 8.58 -13.95 -3.21
CA GLU A 278 7.43 -14.85 -3.14
C GLU A 278 7.55 -15.99 -4.15
N ASP A 279 7.18 -17.20 -3.73
CA ASP A 279 7.22 -18.40 -4.55
C ASP A 279 5.90 -19.21 -4.52
N GLU A 280 4.89 -18.72 -3.80
CA GLU A 280 3.50 -19.17 -3.85
C GLU A 280 2.66 -18.28 -4.78
N GLY A 281 1.42 -18.68 -5.08
CA GLY A 281 0.56 -17.99 -6.05
C GLY A 281 0.83 -18.33 -7.52
N GLY A 282 1.91 -19.06 -7.79
CA GLY A 282 2.23 -19.59 -9.12
C GLY A 282 2.50 -18.49 -10.13
N GLU A 283 2.11 -18.73 -11.39
CA GLU A 283 2.38 -17.83 -12.50
C GLU A 283 1.82 -16.40 -12.36
N ARG A 284 0.94 -16.18 -11.38
CA ARG A 284 0.19 -14.95 -11.18
C ARG A 284 0.83 -13.98 -10.20
N THR A 285 1.53 -14.49 -9.19
CA THR A 285 2.04 -13.68 -8.05
C THR A 285 3.46 -14.06 -7.62
N ALA A 286 4.02 -15.17 -8.11
CA ALA A 286 5.36 -15.58 -7.72
C ALA A 286 6.43 -14.72 -8.40
N SER A 287 7.46 -14.35 -7.63
CA SER A 287 8.71 -13.68 -8.00
C SER A 287 8.72 -12.15 -7.87
N SER A 288 7.77 -11.40 -8.41
CA SER A 288 7.81 -9.92 -8.34
C SER A 288 7.27 -9.34 -7.02
N HIS A 289 7.30 -10.11 -5.94
CA HIS A 289 6.78 -9.73 -4.62
C HIS A 289 7.72 -10.19 -3.51
N TRP A 290 7.72 -9.50 -2.37
CA TRP A 290 8.39 -10.01 -1.18
C TRP A 290 7.67 -11.25 -0.63
N LYS A 291 8.45 -12.20 -0.10
CA LYS A 291 7.89 -13.40 0.55
C LYS A 291 7.00 -12.99 1.71
N ARG A 292 5.68 -13.16 1.56
CA ARG A 292 4.68 -12.63 2.51
C ARG A 292 4.86 -13.21 3.91
N ARG A 293 5.26 -14.48 4.03
CA ARG A 293 5.69 -15.09 5.31
C ARG A 293 6.68 -14.21 6.09
N ASN A 294 7.66 -13.61 5.41
CA ASN A 294 8.73 -12.83 6.05
C ASN A 294 8.39 -11.34 6.18
N ALA A 295 7.52 -10.81 5.30
CA ALA A 295 7.22 -9.39 5.18
C ALA A 295 5.73 -9.14 4.87
N LYS A 296 4.83 -9.71 5.70
CA LYS A 296 3.38 -9.75 5.43
C LYS A 296 2.77 -8.38 5.16
N ASP A 297 3.20 -7.39 5.94
CA ASP A 297 2.62 -6.06 5.99
C ASP A 297 3.40 -5.05 5.13
N GLU A 298 4.31 -5.51 4.27
CA GLU A 298 5.15 -4.69 3.38
C GLU A 298 4.39 -4.32 2.10
N LEU A 299 4.68 -3.15 1.53
CA LEU A 299 4.10 -2.63 0.31
C LEU A 299 4.09 -3.65 -0.83
N MET A 300 5.21 -4.32 -1.12
CA MET A 300 5.35 -5.26 -2.24
C MET A 300 5.07 -6.71 -1.85
N ALA A 301 4.29 -6.97 -0.79
CA ALA A 301 3.73 -8.31 -0.55
C ALA A 301 2.62 -8.61 -1.57
N GLY A 302 2.61 -9.81 -2.17
CA GLY A 302 1.72 -10.12 -3.31
C GLY A 302 0.25 -10.40 -3.00
N ASN A 303 -0.07 -10.63 -1.72
CA ASN A 303 -1.42 -10.43 -1.19
C ASN A 303 -1.29 -9.23 -0.24
N GLU A 304 -2.18 -8.26 -0.35
CA GLU A 304 -2.02 -7.01 0.38
C GLU A 304 -2.40 -7.12 1.87
N GLY A 305 -1.62 -6.48 2.72
CA GLY A 305 -2.00 -6.17 4.10
C GLY A 305 -2.19 -4.66 4.24
N ILE A 306 -1.60 -4.07 5.27
CA ILE A 306 -1.49 -2.61 5.39
C ILE A 306 -0.47 -1.97 4.45
N GLY A 307 0.39 -2.75 3.77
CA GLY A 307 1.21 -2.28 2.65
C GLY A 307 2.22 -1.17 2.98
N TYR A 308 2.99 -1.31 4.05
CA TYR A 308 4.00 -0.32 4.47
C TYR A 308 5.11 -0.13 3.43
N TYR A 309 5.38 1.10 3.04
CA TYR A 309 6.46 1.45 2.14
C TYR A 309 7.78 1.49 2.93
N THR A 310 8.34 0.31 3.19
CA THR A 310 9.48 0.15 4.07
C THR A 310 10.82 0.39 3.38
N ALA A 311 11.88 0.39 4.18
CA ALA A 311 13.26 0.40 3.71
C ALA A 311 13.60 -0.77 2.78
N LEU A 312 12.88 -1.91 2.84
CA LEU A 312 13.13 -3.07 1.98
C LEU A 312 12.81 -2.74 0.52
N THR A 313 11.61 -2.22 0.25
CA THR A 313 11.20 -1.81 -1.10
C THR A 313 12.01 -0.62 -1.60
N MET A 314 12.28 0.38 -0.74
CA MET A 314 13.15 1.51 -1.10
C MET A 314 14.56 1.06 -1.48
N ALA A 315 15.14 0.10 -0.74
CA ALA A 315 16.43 -0.49 -1.05
C ALA A 315 16.47 -1.21 -2.39
N ALA A 316 15.43 -2.00 -2.71
CA ALA A 316 15.33 -2.68 -3.99
C ALA A 316 15.30 -1.67 -5.15
N PHE A 317 14.51 -0.59 -5.02
CA PHE A 317 14.50 0.50 -6.01
C PHE A 317 15.88 1.17 -6.15
N GLU A 318 16.60 1.42 -5.05
CA GLU A 318 17.95 2.00 -5.13
C GLU A 318 18.95 1.05 -5.82
N ASP A 319 18.88 -0.24 -5.53
CA ASP A 319 19.76 -1.25 -6.11
C ASP A 319 19.51 -1.51 -7.60
N THR A 320 18.31 -1.18 -8.13
CA THR A 320 18.13 -1.12 -9.59
C THR A 320 19.11 -0.13 -10.23
N GLY A 321 19.60 0.86 -9.49
CA GLY A 321 20.45 1.94 -9.98
C GLY A 321 19.68 3.06 -10.70
N PHE A 322 18.36 2.91 -10.88
CA PHE A 322 17.49 3.92 -11.47
C PHE A 322 17.16 5.04 -10.49
N TYR A 323 17.08 4.69 -9.21
CA TYR A 323 16.62 5.58 -8.15
C TYR A 323 17.66 5.71 -7.03
N ARG A 324 17.46 6.71 -6.18
CA ARG A 324 18.04 6.79 -4.84
C ARG A 324 16.89 6.85 -3.85
N ALA A 325 16.99 6.09 -2.76
CA ALA A 325 16.01 6.19 -1.70
C ALA A 325 16.23 7.48 -0.91
N ASN A 326 15.13 8.17 -0.59
CA ASN A 326 15.12 9.30 0.33
C ASN A 326 15.01 8.77 1.77
N TRP A 327 16.14 8.31 2.31
CA TRP A 327 16.21 7.69 3.64
C TRP A 327 15.68 8.62 4.76
N GLY A 328 15.04 8.04 5.76
CA GLY A 328 14.25 8.74 6.78
C GLY A 328 12.79 8.99 6.39
N LYS A 329 12.34 8.44 5.24
CA LYS A 329 10.93 8.47 4.77
C LYS A 329 10.28 7.10 4.69
N GLU A 330 11.06 6.04 4.92
CA GLU A 330 10.57 4.68 5.08
C GLU A 330 9.55 4.57 6.22
N GLU A 331 8.54 3.72 6.02
CA GLU A 331 7.61 3.36 7.09
C GLU A 331 8.17 2.17 7.89
N PRO A 332 7.99 2.18 9.23
CA PRO A 332 8.33 1.01 10.03
C PRO A 332 7.30 -0.10 9.80
N MET A 333 7.74 -1.35 9.89
CA MET A 333 6.88 -2.52 9.85
C MET A 333 7.22 -3.41 11.04
N SER A 334 6.24 -3.74 11.87
CA SER A 334 6.47 -4.61 13.04
C SER A 334 6.66 -6.08 12.67
N TRP A 335 6.05 -6.55 11.57
CA TRP A 335 6.19 -7.92 11.10
C TRP A 335 7.66 -8.24 10.77
N GLY A 336 8.24 -9.22 11.46
CA GLY A 336 9.63 -9.64 11.27
C GLY A 336 10.69 -8.68 11.86
N ASN A 337 10.30 -7.52 12.37
CA ASN A 337 11.26 -6.57 12.94
C ASN A 337 11.98 -7.19 14.14
N ASN A 338 13.32 -7.12 14.15
CA ASN A 338 14.16 -7.69 15.20
C ASN A 338 13.92 -9.18 15.49
N SER A 339 13.42 -9.97 14.53
CA SER A 339 13.12 -11.39 14.74
C SER A 339 14.37 -12.28 14.85
N GLY A 340 15.54 -11.78 14.47
CA GLY A 340 16.76 -12.55 14.29
C GLY A 340 16.73 -13.46 13.05
N CYS A 341 17.86 -14.13 12.80
CA CYS A 341 18.03 -14.97 11.61
C CYS A 341 17.12 -16.19 11.56
N ALA A 342 16.69 -16.70 12.72
CA ALA A 342 15.88 -17.91 12.81
C ALA A 342 14.54 -17.76 12.07
N LEU A 343 13.98 -16.56 11.94
CA LEU A 343 12.75 -16.35 11.15
C LEU A 343 12.99 -16.72 9.68
N LEU A 344 14.13 -16.28 9.15
CA LEU A 344 14.50 -16.46 7.74
C LEU A 344 14.97 -17.90 7.45
N THR A 345 15.65 -18.54 8.41
CA THR A 345 16.29 -19.85 8.18
C THR A 345 15.49 -21.04 8.70
N GLU A 346 14.65 -20.87 9.72
CA GLU A 346 13.89 -21.94 10.37
C GLU A 346 12.38 -21.86 10.04
N LYS A 347 11.66 -22.95 10.29
CA LYS A 347 10.20 -23.01 10.18
C LYS A 347 9.54 -22.01 11.14
N CYS A 348 8.37 -21.48 10.76
CA CYS A 348 7.62 -20.54 11.61
C CYS A 348 7.12 -21.17 12.91
N VAL A 349 6.83 -22.47 12.87
CA VAL A 349 6.36 -23.29 13.98
C VAL A 349 7.13 -24.61 13.94
N ILE A 350 7.61 -25.08 15.09
CA ILE A 350 8.32 -26.35 15.24
C ILE A 350 7.59 -27.17 16.30
N ASN A 351 7.00 -28.29 15.90
CA ASN A 351 6.22 -29.18 16.78
C ASN A 351 5.12 -28.44 17.57
N GLY A 352 4.39 -27.53 16.90
CA GLY A 352 3.31 -26.73 17.51
C GLY A 352 3.77 -25.58 18.40
N VAL A 353 5.07 -25.28 18.46
CA VAL A 353 5.64 -24.16 19.22
C VAL A 353 6.27 -23.16 18.26
N THR A 354 5.93 -21.89 18.40
CA THR A 354 6.57 -20.79 17.66
C THR A 354 7.49 -19.97 18.56
N LYS A 355 8.55 -19.40 17.98
CA LYS A 355 9.38 -18.37 18.61
C LYS A 355 8.80 -16.96 18.40
N TYR A 356 7.76 -16.81 17.57
CA TYR A 356 7.21 -15.52 17.12
C TYR A 356 5.70 -15.45 17.36
N PRO A 357 5.22 -15.45 18.61
CA PRO A 357 3.78 -15.50 18.93
C PRO A 357 2.98 -14.29 18.42
N GLU A 358 3.63 -13.15 18.17
CA GLU A 358 2.98 -11.96 17.57
C GLU A 358 2.79 -12.10 16.04
N MET A 359 3.49 -13.04 15.40
CA MET A 359 3.42 -13.27 13.96
C MET A 359 2.62 -14.54 13.63
N PHE A 360 2.94 -15.63 14.31
CA PHE A 360 2.35 -16.94 14.06
C PHE A 360 1.56 -17.43 15.26
N CYS A 361 0.36 -17.91 15.02
CA CYS A 361 -0.50 -18.48 16.04
C CYS A 361 -0.43 -20.01 15.97
N THR A 362 -0.51 -20.70 17.11
CA THR A 362 -0.36 -22.18 17.14
C THR A 362 -1.55 -22.91 17.75
N ALA A 363 -2.63 -22.19 18.05
CA ALA A 363 -3.84 -22.76 18.61
C ALA A 363 -5.07 -22.00 18.10
N GLU A 364 -6.13 -22.74 17.83
CA GLU A 364 -7.45 -22.17 17.63
C GLU A 364 -7.96 -21.57 18.95
N SER A 365 -8.62 -20.42 18.83
CA SER A 365 -9.25 -19.71 19.95
C SER A 365 -10.66 -19.33 19.54
N ARG A 366 -11.60 -19.43 20.48
CA ARG A 366 -12.96 -18.86 20.31
C ARG A 366 -13.00 -17.35 20.56
N LEU A 367 -11.93 -16.80 21.11
CA LEU A 367 -11.77 -15.37 21.38
C LEU A 367 -11.05 -14.73 20.20
N PHE A 368 -11.53 -13.55 19.78
CA PHE A 368 -10.87 -12.79 18.73
C PHE A 368 -9.46 -12.38 19.14
N SER A 369 -8.58 -12.34 18.15
CA SER A 369 -7.21 -11.83 18.27
C SER A 369 -6.98 -10.74 17.22
N CYS A 370 -6.18 -9.73 17.53
CA CYS A 370 -5.81 -8.71 16.56
C CYS A 370 -4.96 -9.29 15.44
N THR A 371 -5.25 -8.83 14.22
CA THR A 371 -4.32 -8.92 13.09
C THR A 371 -3.03 -8.14 13.39
N SER A 372 -1.94 -8.51 12.72
CA SER A 372 -0.62 -7.90 12.91
C SER A 372 -0.58 -6.40 12.64
N ASP A 373 -1.36 -5.95 11.65
CA ASP A 373 -1.52 -4.56 11.23
C ASP A 373 -2.48 -3.73 12.12
N ARG A 374 -3.06 -4.34 13.17
CA ARG A 374 -4.02 -3.70 14.09
C ARG A 374 -5.29 -3.17 13.42
N LEU A 375 -5.64 -3.63 12.23
CA LEU A 375 -6.80 -3.13 11.51
C LEU A 375 -8.10 -3.86 11.87
N GLY A 376 -8.02 -5.11 12.32
CA GLY A 376 -9.21 -5.91 12.60
C GLY A 376 -9.02 -6.97 13.68
N LEU A 377 -10.15 -7.53 14.09
CA LEU A 377 -10.24 -8.70 14.94
C LEU A 377 -10.34 -9.96 14.08
N GLY A 378 -9.66 -11.02 14.47
CA GLY A 378 -9.47 -12.17 13.63
C GLY A 378 -9.35 -13.48 14.40
N HIS A 379 -8.96 -14.52 13.67
CA HIS A 379 -8.78 -15.87 14.17
C HIS A 379 -7.50 -16.49 13.63
N CYS A 380 -7.06 -17.55 14.30
CA CYS A 380 -5.90 -18.30 13.86
C CYS A 380 -6.26 -19.20 12.67
N THR A 381 -5.56 -19.04 11.55
CA THR A 381 -5.84 -19.75 10.28
C THR A 381 -5.33 -21.19 10.26
N ILE A 382 -5.61 -21.99 11.29
CA ILE A 382 -5.24 -23.41 11.32
C ILE A 382 -6.31 -24.23 10.60
N GLU A 383 -5.87 -25.07 9.66
CA GLU A 383 -6.71 -25.97 8.89
C GLU A 383 -6.23 -27.42 9.03
N LEU A 384 -7.20 -28.36 9.02
CA LEU A 384 -6.95 -29.79 8.94
C LEU A 384 -7.17 -30.28 7.51
N TYR A 385 -6.11 -30.76 6.88
CA TYR A 385 -6.12 -31.25 5.51
C TYR A 385 -6.41 -32.75 5.44
N ASP A 386 -6.94 -33.22 4.30
CA ASP A 386 -7.22 -34.65 4.08
C ASP A 386 -5.94 -35.50 3.99
N ALA A 387 -4.88 -34.92 3.44
CA ALA A 387 -3.58 -35.54 3.26
C ALA A 387 -2.48 -34.81 4.08
N PRO A 388 -1.41 -35.52 4.48
CA PRO A 388 -0.26 -34.88 5.09
C PRO A 388 0.33 -33.77 4.20
N LEU A 389 0.66 -32.62 4.78
CA LEU A 389 1.36 -31.55 4.10
C LEU A 389 2.78 -31.98 3.71
N PRO A 390 3.39 -31.36 2.68
CA PRO A 390 4.80 -31.57 2.36
C PRO A 390 5.73 -31.37 3.58
N PRO A 391 6.82 -32.13 3.72
CA PRO A 391 7.67 -32.09 4.93
C PRO A 391 8.14 -30.69 5.34
N GLN A 392 8.40 -29.79 4.39
CA GLN A 392 8.79 -28.40 4.64
C GLN A 392 7.68 -27.56 5.30
N TYR A 393 6.41 -27.93 5.13
CA TYR A 393 5.23 -27.26 5.67
C TYR A 393 4.59 -28.00 6.85
N GLN A 394 5.18 -29.11 7.30
CA GLN A 394 4.74 -29.80 8.52
C GLN A 394 5.24 -29.04 9.75
N TYR A 395 4.30 -28.43 10.46
CA TYR A 395 4.56 -27.54 11.60
C TYR A 395 4.13 -28.12 12.96
N PHE A 396 3.20 -29.07 12.93
CA PHE A 396 2.62 -29.70 14.11
C PHE A 396 2.95 -31.19 14.14
N SER A 397 2.79 -31.82 15.31
CA SER A 397 2.95 -33.28 15.45
C SER A 397 1.99 -34.05 14.54
N ASN A 398 0.81 -33.49 14.26
CA ASN A 398 -0.07 -33.98 13.22
C ASN A 398 0.37 -33.36 11.87
N PRO A 399 0.86 -34.16 10.90
CA PRO A 399 1.38 -33.63 9.63
C PRO A 399 0.27 -33.09 8.70
N LYS A 400 -1.00 -33.26 9.08
CA LYS A 400 -2.17 -32.73 8.37
C LYS A 400 -2.63 -31.37 8.86
N LEU A 401 -2.02 -30.82 9.91
CA LEU A 401 -2.33 -29.48 10.40
C LEU A 401 -1.35 -28.48 9.81
N GLY A 402 -1.87 -27.34 9.35
CA GLY A 402 -1.09 -26.21 8.88
C GLY A 402 -1.95 -24.96 8.73
N GLY A 403 -1.32 -23.87 8.33
CA GLY A 403 -1.97 -22.64 7.92
C GLY A 403 -2.71 -22.78 6.59
N SER A 404 -3.55 -21.83 6.23
CA SER A 404 -4.26 -21.80 4.95
C SER A 404 -3.30 -21.57 3.75
N PRO A 405 -3.51 -22.21 2.58
CA PRO A 405 -2.57 -22.11 1.45
C PRO A 405 -2.79 -20.84 0.60
N GLY A 406 -3.96 -20.20 0.70
CA GLY A 406 -4.37 -19.10 -0.18
C GLY A 406 -3.71 -17.76 0.11
N PHE A 407 -2.96 -17.63 1.22
CA PHE A 407 -2.43 -16.36 1.72
C PHE A 407 -0.92 -16.24 1.65
N PHE A 408 -0.23 -17.13 0.92
CA PHE A 408 1.22 -17.06 0.65
C PHE A 408 2.11 -17.05 1.91
N MET A 409 1.68 -17.79 2.93
CA MET A 409 2.35 -17.87 4.23
C MET A 409 3.21 -19.14 4.39
N ASP A 410 3.50 -19.90 3.33
CA ASP A 410 4.10 -21.25 3.41
C ASP A 410 3.32 -22.16 4.40
N PHE A 411 1.99 -22.09 4.44
CA PHE A 411 1.15 -22.75 5.45
C PHE A 411 1.48 -22.36 6.90
N CYS A 412 2.13 -21.23 7.15
CA CYS A 412 2.31 -20.73 8.51
C CYS A 412 0.99 -20.13 9.02
N PRO A 413 0.41 -20.66 10.11
CA PRO A 413 -0.80 -20.10 10.69
C PRO A 413 -0.54 -18.72 11.28
N TYR A 414 -1.44 -17.78 10.99
CA TYR A 414 -1.39 -16.39 11.43
C TYR A 414 -2.80 -15.90 11.77
N ILE A 415 -2.91 -14.68 12.31
CA ILE A 415 -4.22 -14.09 12.59
C ILE A 415 -4.76 -13.39 11.34
N GLU A 416 -5.86 -13.89 10.81
CA GLU A 416 -6.61 -13.29 9.70
C GLU A 416 -7.90 -12.66 10.23
N ALA A 417 -8.19 -11.43 9.80
CA ALA A 417 -9.42 -10.73 10.16
C ALA A 417 -10.65 -11.43 9.53
N TYR A 418 -11.78 -11.40 10.22
CA TYR A 418 -13.04 -11.69 9.54
C TYR A 418 -13.46 -10.49 8.70
N PHE A 419 -14.16 -10.76 7.60
CA PHE A 419 -14.58 -9.71 6.65
C PHE A 419 -15.45 -8.61 7.30
N ASN A 420 -16.17 -8.90 8.39
CA ASN A 420 -17.05 -7.97 9.10
C ASN A 420 -16.49 -7.48 10.44
N THR A 421 -15.21 -7.74 10.76
CA THR A 421 -14.60 -7.38 12.05
C THR A 421 -13.45 -6.39 11.94
N TRP A 422 -13.48 -5.55 10.89
CA TRP A 422 -12.61 -4.39 10.76
C TRP A 422 -12.95 -3.34 11.82
N CYS A 423 -11.94 -2.78 12.47
CA CYS A 423 -12.16 -1.80 13.54
C CYS A 423 -12.71 -0.47 13.02
N THR A 424 -12.50 -0.16 11.75
CA THR A 424 -12.91 1.11 11.12
C THR A 424 -14.41 1.19 10.85
N ASP A 425 -14.99 0.10 10.38
CA ASP A 425 -16.31 0.06 9.73
C ASP A 425 -16.99 -1.32 9.81
N GLY A 426 -16.47 -2.24 10.61
CA GLY A 426 -17.06 -3.55 10.84
C GLY A 426 -18.35 -3.52 11.66
N GLU A 427 -18.94 -4.69 11.84
CA GLU A 427 -20.18 -4.93 12.58
C GLU A 427 -19.92 -4.94 14.10
N ALA A 428 -20.27 -3.83 14.78
CA ALA A 428 -20.01 -3.67 16.22
C ALA A 428 -20.72 -4.70 17.10
N ASP A 429 -21.85 -5.24 16.66
CA ASP A 429 -22.66 -6.24 17.36
C ASP A 429 -22.01 -7.63 17.40
N VAL A 430 -21.15 -7.96 16.42
CA VAL A 430 -20.35 -9.21 16.46
C VAL A 430 -19.03 -9.02 17.22
N MET A 431 -18.55 -7.79 17.39
CA MET A 431 -17.29 -7.46 18.07
C MET A 431 -17.49 -7.03 19.52
N ARG A 432 -17.92 -7.95 20.39
CA ARG A 432 -18.20 -7.66 21.81
C ARG A 432 -17.06 -6.91 22.50
N GLY A 433 -17.38 -5.87 23.26
CA GLY A 433 -16.39 -5.02 23.95
C GLY A 433 -15.67 -4.00 23.07
N SER A 434 -15.98 -3.95 21.76
CA SER A 434 -15.27 -3.11 20.81
C SER A 434 -16.00 -1.79 20.53
N ARG A 435 -15.21 -0.73 20.33
CA ARG A 435 -15.64 0.56 19.80
C ARG A 435 -15.19 0.66 18.34
N VAL A 436 -16.12 0.50 17.42
CA VAL A 436 -15.88 0.61 15.96
C VAL A 436 -15.98 2.08 15.55
N GLY A 437 -15.05 2.54 14.73
CA GLY A 437 -15.04 3.92 14.25
C GLY A 437 -13.83 4.22 13.37
N PRO A 438 -13.83 5.33 12.61
CA PRO A 438 -12.82 5.62 11.59
C PRO A 438 -11.38 5.70 12.12
N THR A 439 -11.21 6.04 13.40
CA THR A 439 -9.89 6.09 14.07
C THR A 439 -9.60 4.87 14.93
N SER A 440 -10.48 3.87 14.91
CA SER A 440 -10.31 2.67 15.73
C SER A 440 -9.23 1.74 15.18
N LYS A 441 -8.57 1.07 16.12
CA LYS A 441 -7.54 0.05 15.90
C LYS A 441 -7.79 -1.12 16.84
N CYS A 442 -7.28 -2.29 16.47
CA CYS A 442 -7.34 -3.47 17.30
C CYS A 442 -6.26 -3.42 18.38
N LEU A 443 -6.69 -3.55 19.64
CA LEU A 443 -5.82 -3.55 20.82
C LEU A 443 -5.86 -4.91 21.51
N LYS A 444 -4.69 -5.36 21.97
CA LYS A 444 -4.54 -6.65 22.66
C LYS A 444 -5.24 -6.61 24.02
N GLY A 445 -6.00 -7.64 24.33
CA GLY A 445 -6.62 -7.84 25.64
C GLY A 445 -5.83 -8.82 26.49
N ASP A 446 -5.62 -8.48 27.75
CA ASP A 446 -5.11 -9.40 28.77
C ASP A 446 -6.22 -9.74 29.76
N GLY A 447 -6.83 -10.91 29.59
CA GLY A 447 -7.88 -11.39 30.46
C GLY A 447 -9.18 -10.55 30.43
N LEU A 448 -9.41 -9.77 29.37
CA LEU A 448 -10.61 -8.94 29.23
C LEU A 448 -11.88 -9.79 29.34
N ALA A 449 -12.80 -9.33 30.18
CA ALA A 449 -14.08 -9.98 30.40
C ALA A 449 -15.20 -8.96 30.66
N ASP A 450 -16.42 -9.35 30.31
CA ASP A 450 -17.66 -8.69 30.70
C ASP A 450 -18.56 -9.66 31.49
N PHE A 451 -19.85 -9.32 31.65
CA PHE A 451 -20.82 -10.16 32.34
C PHE A 451 -21.14 -11.48 31.60
N MET A 452 -20.83 -11.58 30.31
CA MET A 452 -21.02 -12.77 29.48
C MET A 452 -19.76 -13.63 29.38
N GLY A 453 -18.61 -13.16 29.87
CA GLY A 453 -17.37 -13.93 29.98
C GLY A 453 -16.18 -13.28 29.27
N ARG A 454 -15.17 -14.09 28.91
CA ARG A 454 -13.93 -13.60 28.27
C ARG A 454 -14.19 -13.09 26.86
N ILE A 455 -13.59 -11.96 26.51
CA ILE A 455 -13.79 -11.27 25.23
C ILE A 455 -12.67 -11.59 24.24
N GLY A 456 -11.41 -11.48 24.67
CA GLY A 456 -10.24 -11.51 23.78
C GLY A 456 -9.72 -10.09 23.55
N ASP A 457 -9.23 -9.86 22.34
CA ASP A 457 -8.80 -8.54 21.87
C ASP A 457 -10.03 -7.67 21.49
N VAL A 458 -9.86 -6.35 21.43
CA VAL A 458 -10.97 -5.40 21.17
C VAL A 458 -10.57 -4.28 20.23
N CYS A 459 -11.51 -3.73 19.46
CA CYS A 459 -11.29 -2.44 18.80
C CYS A 459 -11.52 -1.28 19.78
N ALA A 460 -10.69 -0.25 19.70
CA ALA A 460 -10.88 1.01 20.41
C ALA A 460 -10.42 2.17 19.55
N GLU A 461 -11.00 3.34 19.74
CA GLU A 461 -10.55 4.54 19.05
C GLU A 461 -9.16 4.94 19.56
N VAL A 462 -8.28 5.28 18.63
CA VAL A 462 -6.92 5.72 18.92
C VAL A 462 -6.73 7.17 18.47
N SER A 463 -6.03 7.93 19.29
CA SER A 463 -5.54 9.27 18.97
C SER A 463 -4.03 9.34 19.22
N CYS A 464 -3.32 10.02 18.32
CA CYS A 464 -1.88 10.07 18.29
C CYS A 464 -1.42 11.53 18.37
N ASP A 465 -0.65 11.90 19.39
CA ASP A 465 -0.07 13.24 19.53
C ASP A 465 1.38 13.14 19.99
N LYS A 466 2.31 13.70 19.21
CA LYS A 466 3.75 13.80 19.55
C LYS A 466 4.40 12.51 20.08
N GLY A 467 4.08 11.36 19.49
CA GLY A 467 4.63 10.07 19.92
C GLY A 467 3.88 9.41 21.10
N GLU A 468 2.82 10.03 21.62
CA GLU A 468 1.93 9.43 22.62
C GLU A 468 0.66 8.88 21.98
N VAL A 469 0.24 7.71 22.45
CA VAL A 469 -1.04 7.08 22.10
C VAL A 469 -2.05 7.38 23.20
N SER A 470 -3.25 7.80 22.82
CA SER A 470 -4.42 7.85 23.70
C SER A 470 -5.51 6.94 23.16
N VAL A 471 -6.23 6.27 24.05
CA VAL A 471 -7.24 5.27 23.74
C VAL A 471 -8.57 5.68 24.33
N ARG A 472 -9.64 5.52 23.54
CA ARG A 472 -11.02 5.64 24.00
C ARG A 472 -11.75 4.33 23.71
N TYR A 473 -12.07 3.58 24.75
CA TYR A 473 -12.65 2.24 24.66
C TYR A 473 -14.18 2.27 24.82
N LEU A 474 -14.83 1.11 24.65
CA LEU A 474 -16.29 1.01 24.78
C LEU A 474 -16.72 1.11 26.27
N GLY A 475 -17.64 2.00 26.59
CA GLY A 475 -18.16 2.19 27.96
C GLY A 475 -17.52 3.33 28.74
N ASP A 476 -16.52 4.01 28.17
CA ASP A 476 -16.01 5.29 28.66
C ASP A 476 -15.66 6.21 27.47
N ASP A 477 -16.30 7.38 27.41
CA ASP A 477 -16.07 8.36 26.35
C ASP A 477 -14.87 9.29 26.60
N ALA A 478 -14.17 9.13 27.73
CA ALA A 478 -12.92 9.83 28.01
C ALA A 478 -11.73 9.24 27.23
N TRP A 479 -10.78 10.11 26.87
CA TRP A 479 -9.48 9.69 26.33
C TRP A 479 -8.53 9.33 27.46
N HIS A 480 -7.95 8.12 27.39
CA HIS A 480 -6.99 7.61 28.34
C HIS A 480 -5.61 7.55 27.72
N LYS A 481 -4.61 8.15 28.38
CA LYS A 481 -3.21 7.99 27.94
C LYS A 481 -2.82 6.52 27.99
N CYS A 482 -2.19 6.03 26.93
CA CYS A 482 -1.83 4.63 26.77
C CYS A 482 -0.36 4.51 26.33
N PRO A 483 0.61 4.83 27.21
CA PRO A 483 2.03 4.74 26.87
C PRO A 483 2.44 3.30 26.55
N GLU A 484 3.38 3.12 25.61
CA GLU A 484 3.88 1.81 25.18
C GLU A 484 4.34 0.96 26.38
N GLY A 485 3.95 -0.32 26.40
CA GLY A 485 4.27 -1.26 27.48
C GLY A 485 3.39 -1.12 28.73
N SER A 486 2.51 -0.13 28.79
CA SER A 486 1.51 -0.02 29.86
C SER A 486 0.18 -0.71 29.49
N SER A 487 -0.83 -0.55 30.33
CA SER A 487 -2.16 -1.12 30.12
C SER A 487 -3.24 -0.26 30.77
N ILE A 488 -4.42 -0.22 30.18
CA ILE A 488 -5.63 0.38 30.74
C ILE A 488 -6.48 -0.72 31.39
N THR A 489 -6.96 -0.51 32.60
CA THR A 489 -7.98 -1.38 33.22
C THR A 489 -9.35 -0.77 32.93
N PRO A 490 -10.09 -1.26 31.92
CA PRO A 490 -11.35 -0.65 31.56
C PRO A 490 -12.39 -0.85 32.67
N THR A 491 -13.28 0.13 32.81
CA THR A 491 -14.38 0.13 33.78
C THR A 491 -15.74 0.07 33.07
N GLY A 492 -16.84 0.07 33.84
CA GLY A 492 -18.19 0.09 33.30
C GLY A 492 -18.63 -1.27 32.78
N LEU A 493 -18.59 -1.46 31.46
CA LEU A 493 -19.05 -2.70 30.80
C LEU A 493 -18.13 -3.90 31.05
N PHE A 494 -16.86 -3.64 31.35
CA PHE A 494 -15.87 -4.66 31.62
C PHE A 494 -15.88 -5.07 33.10
N THR A 495 -15.86 -6.36 33.37
CA THR A 495 -15.83 -6.96 34.71
C THR A 495 -14.42 -7.38 35.14
N GLY A 496 -13.45 -7.39 34.21
CA GLY A 496 -12.06 -7.69 34.51
C GLY A 496 -11.14 -7.62 33.28
N GLY A 497 -9.84 -7.80 33.54
CA GLY A 497 -8.78 -7.76 32.54
C GLY A 497 -8.29 -6.35 32.22
N ARG A 498 -7.43 -6.26 31.19
CA ARG A 498 -6.75 -5.02 30.80
C ARG A 498 -6.62 -4.92 29.28
N ILE A 499 -6.69 -3.70 28.75
CA ILE A 499 -6.33 -3.37 27.37
C ILE A 499 -4.84 -3.03 27.37
N LEU A 500 -4.03 -3.73 26.57
CA LEU A 500 -2.60 -3.49 26.46
C LEU A 500 -2.33 -2.34 25.50
N CYS A 501 -1.46 -1.41 25.91
CA CYS A 501 -1.14 -0.25 25.10
C CYS A 501 -0.21 -0.63 23.95
N PRO A 502 -0.56 -0.27 22.70
CA PRO A 502 0.23 -0.63 21.53
C PRO A 502 1.50 0.22 21.44
N LYS A 503 2.41 -0.18 20.54
CA LYS A 503 3.49 0.70 20.10
C LYS A 503 2.91 1.85 19.31
N TYR A 504 3.52 3.03 19.39
CA TYR A 504 3.08 4.19 18.60
C TYR A 504 3.05 3.85 17.10
N ASP A 505 4.13 3.27 16.58
CA ASP A 505 4.25 2.93 15.16
C ASP A 505 3.27 1.85 14.67
N ASP A 506 2.67 1.06 15.56
CA ASP A 506 1.67 0.04 15.18
C ASP A 506 0.29 0.65 14.88
N VAL A 507 0.00 1.86 15.40
CA VAL A 507 -1.34 2.46 15.34
C VAL A 507 -1.36 3.93 14.88
N CYS A 508 -0.20 4.58 14.84
CA CYS A 508 -0.05 6.02 14.63
C CYS A 508 0.79 6.40 13.40
N ILE A 509 0.83 5.55 12.38
CA ILE A 509 1.45 5.93 11.11
C ILE A 509 0.56 7.00 10.45
N VAL A 510 0.99 8.25 10.61
CA VAL A 510 0.29 9.44 10.09
C VAL A 510 0.56 9.55 8.60
N PHE A 511 -0.47 9.30 7.81
CA PHE A 511 -0.51 9.69 6.40
C PHE A 511 -0.49 11.22 6.34
N ASN A 512 0.67 11.82 6.07
CA ASN A 512 0.75 13.25 5.73
C ASN A 512 0.13 13.48 4.34
N THR A 513 -1.19 13.35 4.23
CA THR A 513 -1.94 13.54 2.98
C THR A 513 -2.77 14.84 2.98
N ILE A 514 -3.04 15.47 4.13
CA ILE A 514 -3.96 16.63 4.16
C ILE A 514 -3.26 18.01 4.07
N ASN A 515 -1.98 18.17 4.41
CA ASN A 515 -1.32 19.49 4.29
C ASN A 515 -0.66 19.71 2.91
N GLY A 516 -1.46 19.53 1.85
CA GLY A 516 -1.18 20.06 0.51
C GLY A 516 -1.57 21.53 0.35
N THR A 517 -2.30 22.11 1.29
CA THR A 517 -2.33 23.58 1.44
C THR A 517 -1.07 23.98 2.16
N GLY A 518 -0.01 24.21 1.40
CA GLY A 518 1.14 24.97 1.87
C GLY A 518 0.62 26.18 2.63
N ASP A 519 0.87 26.21 3.93
CA ASP A 519 0.53 27.30 4.80
C ASP A 519 1.42 28.48 4.38
N VAL A 520 0.96 29.23 3.37
CA VAL A 520 1.64 30.41 2.81
C VAL A 520 1.86 31.47 3.91
N SER A 521 1.23 31.30 5.07
CA SER A 521 1.45 32.08 6.28
C SER A 521 2.89 32.05 6.79
N SER A 522 3.68 31.00 6.51
CA SER A 522 5.07 30.90 6.99
C SER A 522 6.12 31.58 6.10
N LEU A 523 5.79 31.97 4.87
CA LEU A 523 6.71 32.68 3.97
C LEU A 523 6.54 34.21 3.96
N LEU A 524 5.48 34.75 4.58
CA LEU A 524 5.26 36.20 4.67
C LEU A 524 5.87 36.86 5.91
N SER A 525 6.50 36.12 6.82
CA SER A 525 7.21 36.71 7.97
C SER A 525 8.64 37.19 7.65
N ALA A 526 9.12 37.00 6.42
CA ALA A 526 10.47 37.43 6.02
C ALA A 526 10.53 38.80 5.30
N PHE A 527 9.41 39.51 5.15
CA PHE A 527 9.42 40.85 4.55
C PHE A 527 8.96 41.90 5.57
N PRO A 528 9.86 42.77 6.06
CA PRO A 528 9.45 43.88 6.92
C PRO A 528 8.49 44.79 6.14
N PRO A 529 7.41 45.27 6.78
CA PRO A 529 6.37 46.01 6.09
C PRO A 529 6.94 47.34 5.61
N ILE A 530 7.01 47.54 4.30
CA ILE A 530 7.26 48.86 3.71
C ILE A 530 6.06 49.73 4.07
N PRO A 531 6.22 50.81 4.86
CA PRO A 531 5.10 51.58 5.36
C PRO A 531 4.37 52.26 4.20
N LEU A 532 3.06 52.01 4.11
CA LEU A 532 2.11 52.45 3.10
C LEU A 532 2.01 53.99 2.92
N VAL A 533 2.79 54.78 3.66
CA VAL A 533 2.78 56.25 3.63
C VAL A 533 3.41 56.80 2.34
N MET A 534 4.24 56.02 1.62
CA MET A 534 4.84 56.50 0.37
C MET A 534 3.93 56.36 -0.86
N LEU A 535 2.87 55.53 -0.80
CA LEU A 535 1.97 55.34 -1.96
C LEU A 535 0.88 56.41 -2.08
N VAL A 536 0.55 57.12 -1.00
CA VAL A 536 -0.45 58.20 -1.04
C VAL A 536 0.14 59.52 -1.54
N LEU A 537 1.45 59.75 -1.39
CA LEU A 537 2.09 60.99 -1.85
C LEU A 537 2.34 61.03 -3.37
N ILE A 538 2.38 59.88 -4.05
CA ILE A 538 2.57 59.85 -5.51
C ILE A 538 1.27 60.22 -6.24
N PHE A 539 0.10 59.98 -5.66
CA PHE A 539 -1.18 60.30 -6.30
C PHE A 539 -1.67 61.74 -6.11
N ILE A 540 -1.07 62.53 -5.21
CA ILE A 540 -1.47 63.93 -5.02
C ILE A 540 -0.62 64.91 -5.83
N SER A 541 0.48 64.47 -6.47
CA SER A 541 1.29 65.35 -7.33
C SER A 541 0.96 65.28 -8.84
N MET A 542 -0.17 64.67 -9.22
CA MET A 542 -0.66 64.70 -10.60
C MET A 542 -2.09 65.25 -10.76
N CYS A 543 -2.55 66.02 -9.77
CA CYS A 543 -3.54 67.07 -9.95
C CYS A 543 -2.81 68.42 -9.87
#